data_AF-M2Z8Q7-F1
#
_entry.id   AF-M2Z8Q7-F1
#
_cell.length_a   1.000
_cell.length_b   1.000
_cell.length_c   1.000
_cell.angle_alpha   90.00
_cell.angle_beta   90.00
_cell.angle_gamma   90.00
#
_symmetry.space_group_name_H-M   'P 1'
#
loop_
_entity.id
_entity.type
_entity.pdbx_description
1 polymer ?
#
loop_
_entity_poly.entity_id
_entity_poly.type
_entity_poly.pdbx_seq_one_letter_code
_entity_poly.pdbx_strand_id
1 'polypeptide(L)' 'MSDSTSFQLSRIYAGGWGVGRQYADSDPADMDGEADRLNPYLLPVERERWGQGFRDAVSRVRNTPVRSRDRLMRTGE' A
#
# COMPACT_ATOMS: atom_id res chain seq x y z
N MET A 1 0.77 0.16 29.11
CA MET A 1 1.00 0.33 27.67
C MET A 1 0.21 -0.76 27.00
N SER A 2 -0.85 -0.41 26.25
CA SER A 2 -1.72 -1.41 25.63
C SER A 2 -1.01 -2.01 24.43
N ASP A 3 -0.63 -3.27 24.56
CA ASP A 3 -0.02 -4.05 23.47
C ASP A 3 -1.08 -4.22 22.36
N SER A 4 -0.77 -3.77 21.15
CA SER A 4 -1.69 -3.90 20.01
C SER A 4 -1.79 -5.37 19.64
N THR A 5 -2.96 -5.97 19.83
CA THR A 5 -3.18 -7.40 19.53
C THR A 5 -2.87 -7.73 18.06
N SER A 6 -2.47 -8.97 17.76
CA SER A 6 -2.16 -9.42 16.39
C SER A 6 -3.29 -9.14 15.38
N PHE A 7 -4.55 -9.18 15.84
CA PHE A 7 -5.70 -8.83 15.02
C PHE A 7 -5.74 -7.33 14.69
N GLN A 8 -5.48 -6.47 15.68
CA GLN A 8 -5.40 -5.03 15.48
C GLN A 8 -4.25 -4.66 14.53
N LEU A 9 -3.08 -5.27 14.71
CA LEU A 9 -1.94 -5.10 13.80
C LEU A 9 -2.25 -5.53 12.36
N SER A 10 -3.05 -6.57 12.17
CA SER A 10 -3.51 -6.99 10.84
C SER A 10 -4.44 -5.96 10.20
N ARG A 11 -5.32 -5.33 10.99
CA ARG A 11 -6.20 -4.26 10.52
C ARG A 11 -5.41 -2.99 10.18
N ILE A 12 -4.40 -2.67 10.98
CA ILE A 12 -3.49 -1.56 10.76
C ILE A 12 -2.72 -1.74 9.45
N TYR A 13 -2.17 -2.95 9.23
CA TYR A 13 -1.56 -3.32 7.96
C TYR A 13 -2.51 -3.11 6.77
N ALA A 14 -3.74 -3.60 6.87
CA ALA A 14 -4.74 -3.43 5.82
C ALA A 14 -5.11 -1.96 5.55
N GLY A 15 -5.09 -1.11 6.59
CA GLY A 15 -5.25 0.33 6.46
C GLY A 15 -4.14 0.96 5.60
N GLY A 16 -2.87 0.64 5.91
CA GLY A 16 -1.73 1.11 5.12
C GLY A 16 -1.80 0.64 3.68
N TRP A 17 -2.17 -0.63 3.47
CA TRP A 17 -2.37 -1.19 2.14
C TRP A 17 -3.41 -0.43 1.31
N GLY A 18 -4.57 -0.11 1.90
CA GLY A 18 -5.65 0.59 1.22
C GLY A 18 -5.24 1.99 0.74
N VAL A 19 -4.45 2.69 1.54
CA VAL A 19 -3.90 4.00 1.16
C VAL A 19 -2.80 3.82 0.12
N GLY A 20 -1.82 2.94 0.35
CA GLY A 20 -0.69 2.74 -0.56
C GLY A 20 -1.08 2.40 -2.00
N ARG A 21 -2.18 1.67 -2.21
CA ARG A 21 -2.70 1.41 -3.57
C ARG A 21 -3.04 2.66 -4.38
N GLN A 22 -3.35 3.77 -3.71
CA GLN A 22 -3.69 5.05 -4.34
C GLN A 22 -2.44 5.87 -4.69
N TYR A 23 -1.29 5.54 -4.08
CA TYR A 23 -0.01 6.23 -4.25
C TYR A 23 0.97 5.40 -5.10
N ALA A 24 0.46 4.49 -5.94
CA ALA A 24 1.29 3.64 -6.78
C ALA A 24 2.06 4.42 -7.87
N ASP A 25 1.53 5.55 -8.30
CA ASP A 25 2.16 6.46 -9.25
C ASP A 25 3.15 7.45 -8.60
N SER A 26 3.22 7.50 -7.26
CA SER A 26 4.14 8.37 -6.55
C SER A 26 5.60 7.93 -6.70
N ASP A 27 6.51 8.89 -6.61
CA ASP A 27 7.95 8.64 -6.71
C ASP A 27 8.44 7.74 -5.56
N PRO A 28 9.23 6.69 -5.85
CA PRO A 28 9.75 5.78 -4.84
C PRO A 28 10.70 6.43 -3.84
N ALA A 29 11.39 7.51 -4.22
CA ALA A 29 12.31 8.21 -3.34
C ALA A 29 11.57 8.94 -2.20
N ASP A 30 10.31 9.33 -2.43
CA ASP A 30 9.46 10.01 -1.44
C ASP A 30 8.52 9.06 -0.69
N MET A 31 8.50 7.75 -1.00
CA MET A 31 7.53 6.81 -0.41
C MET A 31 7.63 6.68 1.10
N ASP A 32 8.84 6.63 1.67
CA ASP A 32 8.98 6.53 3.12
C ASP A 32 8.57 7.84 3.82
N GLY A 33 8.82 8.99 3.19
CA GLY A 33 8.36 10.29 3.70
C GLY A 33 6.83 10.41 3.67
N GLU A 34 6.20 9.94 2.59
CA GLU A 34 4.75 9.96 2.46
C GLU A 34 4.07 8.92 3.36
N ALA A 35 4.66 7.73 3.47
CA ALA A 35 4.22 6.73 4.42
C ALA A 35 4.27 7.29 5.86
N ASP A 36 5.30 8.05 6.24
CA ASP A 36 5.36 8.66 7.57
C ASP A 36 4.31 9.76 7.78
N ARG A 37 4.12 10.63 6.77
CA ARG A 37 3.12 11.72 6.81
C ARG A 37 1.68 11.21 6.93
N LEU A 38 1.35 10.15 6.19
CA LEU A 38 -0.01 9.61 6.11
C LEU A 38 -0.32 8.64 7.25
N ASN A 39 0.67 8.22 8.03
CA ASN A 39 0.50 7.28 9.13
C ASN A 39 -0.27 7.92 10.29
N PRO A 40 -1.48 7.46 10.63
CA PRO A 40 -2.24 8.05 11.73
C PRO A 40 -1.82 7.51 13.11
N TYR A 41 -0.93 6.51 13.17
CA TYR A 41 -0.58 5.83 14.41
C TYR A 41 0.60 6.50 15.13
N LEU A 42 0.55 6.49 16.46
CA LEU A 42 1.59 7.06 17.31
C LEU A 42 2.49 5.99 17.94
N LEU A 43 1.98 4.77 18.10
CA LEU A 43 2.76 3.67 18.67
C LEU A 43 3.75 3.11 17.62
N PRO A 44 5.02 2.86 17.98
CA PRO A 44 6.04 2.38 17.04
C PRO A 44 5.62 1.11 16.30
N VAL A 45 5.05 0.13 17.02
CA VAL A 45 4.61 -1.15 16.46
C VAL A 45 3.48 -0.99 15.45
N GLU A 46 2.56 -0.05 15.70
CA GLU A 46 1.44 0.24 14.81
C GLU A 46 1.91 1.01 13.58
N ARG A 47 2.81 1.99 13.78
CA ARG A 47 3.41 2.76 12.69
C ARG A 47 4.15 1.86 11.72
N GLU A 48 5.00 0.99 12.24
CA GLU A 48 5.76 0.04 11.44
C GLU A 48 4.83 -0.87 10.64
N ARG A 49 3.78 -1.38 11.29
CA ARG A 49 2.85 -2.31 10.65
C ARG A 49 2.01 -1.64 9.55
N TRP A 50 1.58 -0.39 9.78
CA TRP A 50 0.87 0.40 8.78
C TRP A 50 1.77 0.73 7.60
N GLY A 51 2.99 1.21 7.87
CA GLY A 51 3.97 1.55 6.85
C GLY A 51 4.36 0.34 6.00
N GLN A 52 4.49 -0.84 6.62
CA GLN A 52 4.71 -2.10 5.91
C GLN A 52 3.59 -2.37 4.90
N GLY A 53 2.33 -2.23 5.30
CA GLY A 53 1.18 -2.40 4.39
C GLY A 53 1.15 -1.39 3.25
N PHE A 54 1.50 -0.13 3.53
CA PHE A 54 1.58 0.93 2.53
C PHE A 54 2.63 0.61 1.46
N ARG A 55 3.87 0.31 1.86
CA ARG A 55 4.96 0.00 0.93
C ARG A 55 4.67 -1.26 0.10
N ASP A 56 4.13 -2.31 0.72
CA ASP A 56 3.83 -3.56 0.02
C ASP A 56 2.73 -3.35 -1.02
N ALA A 57 1.69 -2.57 -0.70
CA ALA A 57 0.65 -2.20 -1.64
C ALA A 57 1.20 -1.43 -2.84
N VAL A 58 2.01 -0.40 -2.58
CA VAL A 58 2.60 0.42 -3.64
C VAL A 58 3.49 -0.44 -4.54
N SER A 59 4.40 -1.22 -3.95
CA SER A 59 5.28 -2.13 -4.67
C SER A 59 4.48 -3.11 -5.53
N ARG A 60 3.41 -3.69 -4.98
CA ARG A 60 2.57 -4.64 -5.71
C ARG A 60 1.80 -4.00 -6.85
N VAL A 61 1.22 -2.81 -6.69
CA VAL A 61 0.49 -2.15 -7.78
C VAL A 61 1.47 -1.75 -8.89
N ARG A 62 2.64 -1.21 -8.56
CA ARG A 62 3.69 -0.87 -9.55
C ARG A 62 4.19 -2.08 -10.32
N ASN A 63 4.34 -3.20 -9.63
CA ASN A 63 4.82 -4.45 -10.23
C ASN A 63 3.69 -5.28 -10.85
N THR A 64 2.43 -4.82 -10.78
CA THR A 64 1.33 -5.43 -11.51
C THR A 64 1.38 -4.86 -12.92
N PRO A 65 1.81 -5.64 -13.94
CA PRO A 65 1.75 -5.16 -15.31
C PRO A 65 0.30 -4.81 -15.61
N VAL A 66 0.05 -3.62 -16.16
CA VAL A 66 -1.25 -3.22 -16.71
C VAL A 66 -1.58 -4.28 -17.75
N ARG A 67 -2.33 -5.30 -17.35
CA ARG A 67 -2.62 -6.46 -18.19
C ARG A 67 -3.44 -5.92 -19.34
N SER A 68 -2.78 -5.85 -20.49
CA SER A 68 -3.24 -5.23 -21.72
C SER A 68 -4.74 -5.38 -21.90
N ARG A 69 -5.46 -4.30 -21.59
CA ARG A 69 -6.88 -4.14 -21.92
C ARG A 69 -7.07 -3.79 -23.41
N ASP A 70 -6.11 -4.22 -24.23
CA ASP A 70 -6.01 -3.97 -25.68
C ASP A 70 -6.23 -5.27 -26.49
N ARG A 71 -6.36 -6.43 -25.82
CA ARG A 71 -6.58 -7.71 -26.51
C ARG A 71 -8.07 -8.05 -26.65
N LEU A 72 -8.89 -7.11 -27.11
CA LEU A 72 -10.29 -7.40 -27.46
C LEU A 72 -10.86 -6.51 -28.59
N MET A 73 -10.01 -5.97 -29.49
CA MET A 73 -10.47 -5.25 -30.70
C MET A 73 -9.81 -5.78 -31.98
N ARG A 74 -9.57 -7.09 -32.08
CA ARG A 74 -9.10 -7.70 -33.33
C ARG A 74 -9.67 -9.10 -33.56
N THR A 75 -10.99 -9.17 -33.70
CA THR A 75 -11.67 -10.25 -34.41
C THR A 75 -12.77 -9.62 -35.22
N GLY A 76 -12.45 -9.29 -36.46
CA GLY A 76 -13.36 -8.67 -37.40
C GLY A 76 -12.58 -8.29 -38.65
N GLU A 77 -12.11 -9.29 -39.38
CA GLU A 77 -12.02 -9.34 -40.85
C GLU A 77 -12.13 -10.81 -41.29
#